data_AF-A0A249T5R9-F1
#
_entry.id   AF-A0A249T5R9-F1
#
_cell.length_a   1.000
_cell.length_b   1.000
_cell.length_c   1.000
_cell.angle_alpha   90.00
_cell.angle_beta   90.00
_cell.angle_gamma   90.00
#
_symmetry.space_group_name_H-M   'P 1'
#
loop_
_entity.id
_entity.type
_entity.pdbx_description
1 polymer ?
#
loop_
_entity_poly.entity_id
_entity_poly.type
_entity_poly.pdbx_seq_one_letter_code
_entity_poly.pdbx_strand_id
1 'polypeptide(L)'
;MKWFHIESRLAWTDSLVHTGLLAGASLLISQNLAYYHPQKGKYLYLLVYATILSVIWLTFSTCLMRSIFPYKTEYYHWMIDALPVRYIIGWLIITGMGMKSLVWHELGEQRALMARKDATERMAREAELFKLRQQLQPHFLFNSLNSINALIMLRPQQAREMVLKLSDFLRGSIKREDQQWISLTEELQYLEWYLDIEKVRFGHRLSTEVSSVVEAQAMQMPPMLLQPVVENAIKYGLYDTTEAITITIRAWKEDELLKIEVRNPFDPVLQQPHRGTGFGLSSIRRRLYLLFARNDLLETQAIDNIYTTLIKVPQPNDKSSNH
;
A
#
# COMPACT_ATOMS: atom_id res chain seq x y z
N MET A 1 42.07 11.17 -60.81
CA MET A 1 41.75 9.73 -60.80
C MET A 1 40.23 9.59 -60.87
N LYS A 2 39.66 9.45 -62.08
CA LYS A 2 38.21 9.32 -62.29
C LYS A 2 37.85 7.85 -62.15
N TRP A 3 37.44 7.41 -60.96
CA TRP A 3 36.81 6.10 -60.84
C TRP A 3 35.46 6.14 -61.60
N PHE A 4 35.29 5.23 -62.57
CA PHE A 4 34.06 4.96 -63.35
C PHE A 4 33.55 5.97 -64.40
N HIS A 5 34.26 7.03 -64.78
CA HIS A 5 33.79 8.00 -65.81
C HIS A 5 32.43 8.69 -65.55
N ILE A 6 31.89 8.59 -64.33
CA ILE A 6 30.60 9.19 -63.95
C ILE A 6 30.76 10.70 -63.66
N GLU A 7 29.81 11.52 -64.14
CA GLU A 7 29.75 12.95 -63.84
C GLU A 7 29.57 13.21 -62.33
N SER A 8 30.31 14.17 -61.76
CA SER A 8 30.27 14.48 -60.33
C SER A 8 28.87 14.84 -59.83
N ARG A 9 28.09 15.58 -60.64
CA ARG A 9 26.69 15.92 -60.32
C ARG A 9 25.83 14.67 -60.16
N LEU A 10 26.00 13.66 -61.02
CA LEU A 10 25.26 12.40 -60.97
C LEU A 10 25.55 11.64 -59.68
N ALA A 11 26.83 11.52 -59.32
CA ALA A 11 27.26 10.81 -58.11
C ALA A 11 26.71 11.46 -56.83
N TRP A 12 26.73 12.79 -56.75
CA TRP A 12 26.14 13.51 -55.61
C TRP A 12 24.63 13.32 -55.53
N THR A 13 23.91 13.41 -56.66
CA THR A 13 22.45 13.19 -56.67
C THR A 13 22.07 11.76 -56.31
N ASP A 14 22.79 10.75 -56.82
CA ASP A 14 22.56 9.34 -56.50
C ASP A 14 22.71 9.07 -54.99
N SER A 15 23.79 9.59 -54.40
CA SER A 15 24.06 9.47 -52.97
C SER A 15 22.98 10.14 -52.13
N LEU A 16 22.62 11.39 -52.43
CA LEU A 16 21.59 12.13 -51.68
C LEU A 16 20.22 11.45 -51.75
N VAL A 17 19.81 11.00 -52.93
CA VAL A 17 18.53 10.31 -53.11
C VAL A 17 18.49 9.01 -52.30
N HIS A 18 19.52 8.16 -52.42
CA HIS A 18 19.52 6.88 -51.75
C HIS A 18 19.64 7.02 -50.23
N THR A 19 20.55 7.86 -49.74
CA THR A 19 20.75 8.07 -48.29
C THR A 19 19.56 8.77 -47.65
N GLY A 20 19.00 9.79 -48.30
CA GLY A 20 17.83 10.51 -47.79
C GLY A 20 16.59 9.61 -47.68
N LEU A 21 16.30 8.83 -48.71
CA LEU A 21 15.17 7.89 -48.68
C LEU A 21 15.40 6.75 -47.68
N LEU A 22 16.65 6.30 -47.50
CA LEU A 22 16.98 5.25 -46.52
C LEU A 22 16.79 5.77 -45.08
N ALA A 23 17.19 7.02 -44.82
CA ALA A 23 16.93 7.66 -43.54
C ALA A 23 15.43 7.78 -43.27
N GLY A 24 14.63 8.17 -44.28
CA GLY A 24 13.17 8.20 -44.19
C GLY A 24 12.57 6.82 -43.85
N ALA A 25 12.98 5.78 -44.56
CA ALA A 25 12.59 4.40 -44.26
C ALA A 25 12.97 3.98 -42.82
N SER A 26 14.18 4.32 -42.38
CA SER A 26 14.67 4.01 -41.02
C SER A 26 13.87 4.72 -39.93
N LEU A 27 13.42 5.96 -40.18
CA LEU A 27 12.54 6.69 -39.26
C LEU A 27 11.14 6.09 -39.24
N LEU A 28 10.60 5.71 -40.39
CA LEU A 28 9.27 5.09 -40.51
C LEU A 28 9.18 3.79 -39.71
N ILE A 29 10.18 2.91 -39.81
CA ILE A 29 10.18 1.66 -39.02
C ILE A 29 10.31 1.95 -37.52
N SER A 30 11.14 2.94 -37.15
CA SER A 30 11.30 3.32 -35.74
C SER A 30 10.02 3.90 -35.16
N GLN A 31 9.28 4.74 -35.89
CA GLN A 31 7.99 5.29 -35.47
C GLN A 31 6.91 4.22 -35.46
N ASN A 32 6.81 3.39 -36.50
CA ASN A 32 5.81 2.33 -36.56
C ASN A 32 5.94 1.37 -35.37
N LEU A 33 7.17 0.95 -35.07
CA LEU A 33 7.45 0.08 -33.92
C LEU A 33 7.28 0.78 -32.57
N ALA A 34 7.23 2.11 -32.51
CA ALA A 34 6.91 2.84 -31.29
C ALA A 34 5.39 2.90 -31.00
N TYR A 35 4.56 2.74 -32.03
CA TYR A 35 3.09 2.75 -31.90
C TYR A 35 2.45 1.36 -32.01
N TYR A 36 3.04 0.45 -32.79
CA TYR A 36 2.53 -0.89 -33.01
C TYR A 36 3.51 -1.94 -32.48
N HIS A 37 3.15 -2.53 -31.35
CA HIS A 37 3.93 -3.57 -30.67
C HIS A 37 3.29 -4.95 -30.84
N PRO A 38 3.75 -5.77 -31.81
CA PRO A 38 3.28 -7.14 -31.93
C PRO A 38 3.74 -7.97 -30.72
N GLN A 39 2.79 -8.41 -29.87
CA GLN A 39 3.09 -9.23 -28.68
C GLN A 39 3.61 -10.63 -29.03
N LYS A 40 3.23 -11.18 -30.19
CA LYS A 40 3.70 -12.47 -30.71
C LYS A 40 4.38 -12.27 -32.06
N GLY A 41 5.52 -12.93 -32.26
CA GLY A 41 6.24 -12.87 -33.54
C GLY A 41 6.93 -11.53 -33.83
N LYS A 42 7.29 -10.74 -32.80
CA LYS A 42 7.91 -9.40 -32.97
C LYS A 42 9.10 -9.36 -33.93
N TYR A 43 9.97 -10.36 -33.85
CA TYR A 43 11.13 -10.48 -34.73
C TYR A 43 10.73 -10.86 -36.16
N LEU A 44 9.72 -11.72 -36.36
CA LEU A 44 9.21 -12.05 -37.69
C LEU A 44 8.56 -10.84 -38.35
N TYR A 45 7.75 -10.09 -37.60
CA TYR A 45 7.16 -8.83 -38.07
C TYR A 45 8.25 -7.83 -38.48
N LEU A 46 9.29 -7.65 -37.66
CA LEU A 46 10.43 -6.79 -37.98
C LEU A 46 11.11 -7.21 -39.29
N LEU A 47 11.41 -8.50 -39.46
CA LEU A 47 12.09 -9.02 -40.65
C LEU A 47 11.24 -8.80 -41.91
N VAL A 48 9.95 -9.13 -41.87
CA VAL A 48 9.03 -8.94 -43.01
C VAL A 48 8.89 -7.46 -43.35
N TYR A 49 8.70 -6.60 -42.34
CA TYR A 49 8.55 -5.17 -42.56
C TYR A 49 9.84 -4.55 -43.12
N ALA A 50 11.01 -4.95 -42.60
CA ALA A 50 12.30 -4.48 -43.10
C ALA A 50 12.54 -4.91 -44.56
N THR A 51 12.16 -6.14 -44.93
CA THR A 51 12.22 -6.62 -46.31
C THR A 51 11.29 -5.84 -47.25
N ILE A 52 10.05 -5.59 -46.85
CA ILE A 52 9.11 -4.80 -47.66
C ILE A 52 9.64 -3.38 -47.85
N LEU A 53 10.11 -2.76 -46.76
CA LEU A 53 10.56 -1.38 -46.78
C LEU A 53 11.88 -1.20 -47.55
N SER A 54 12.80 -2.17 -47.50
CA SER A 54 14.03 -2.13 -48.30
C SER A 54 13.74 -2.29 -49.80
N VAL A 55 12.78 -3.12 -50.19
CA VAL A 55 12.31 -3.24 -51.59
C VAL A 55 11.64 -1.95 -52.06
N ILE A 56 10.74 -1.36 -51.26
CA ILE A 56 10.08 -0.08 -51.58
C ILE A 56 11.11 1.03 -51.74
N TRP A 57 12.05 1.16 -50.80
CA TRP A 57 13.12 2.15 -50.85
C TRP A 57 13.95 2.02 -52.14
N LEU A 58 14.41 0.81 -52.46
CA LEU A 58 15.27 0.55 -53.61
C LEU A 58 14.54 0.74 -54.95
N THR A 59 13.29 0.30 -55.05
CA THR A 59 12.47 0.50 -56.26
C THR A 59 12.12 1.97 -56.47
N PHE A 60 11.78 2.70 -55.41
CA PHE A 60 11.50 4.12 -55.49
C PHE A 60 12.75 4.94 -55.83
N SER A 61 13.90 4.65 -55.21
CA SER A 61 15.15 5.37 -55.48
C SER A 61 15.64 5.15 -56.92
N THR A 62 15.56 3.93 -57.43
CA THR A 62 15.94 3.59 -58.82
C THR A 62 14.99 4.18 -59.85
N CYS A 63 13.68 4.16 -59.58
CA CYS A 63 12.69 4.83 -60.43
C CYS A 63 12.92 6.34 -60.49
N LEU A 64 13.17 6.97 -59.34
CA LEU A 64 13.46 8.40 -59.26
C LEU A 64 14.73 8.76 -60.02
N MET A 65 15.81 8.00 -59.85
CA MET A 65 17.06 8.23 -60.61
C MET A 65 16.87 8.03 -62.12
N ARG A 66 16.05 7.05 -62.55
CA ARG A 66 15.71 6.86 -63.95
C ARG A 66 14.93 8.05 -64.53
N SER A 67 14.03 8.64 -63.74
CA SER A 67 13.27 9.83 -64.14
C SER A 67 14.12 11.09 -64.25
N ILE A 68 15.13 11.26 -63.37
CA ILE A 68 15.98 12.46 -63.37
C ILE A 68 17.03 12.40 -64.49
N PHE A 69 17.55 11.21 -64.82
CA PHE A 69 18.62 11.03 -65.82
C PHE A 69 18.27 10.00 -66.92
N PRO A 70 17.26 10.24 -67.77
CA PRO A 70 16.69 9.24 -68.70
C PRO A 70 17.61 8.68 -69.81
N TYR A 71 18.83 9.21 -70.00
CA TYR A 71 19.69 8.89 -71.17
C TYR A 71 21.14 8.53 -70.83
N LYS A 72 21.44 8.05 -69.62
CA LYS A 72 22.80 7.66 -69.19
C LYS A 72 22.95 6.13 -69.08
N THR A 73 23.20 5.45 -70.20
CA THR A 73 23.28 3.98 -70.30
C THR A 73 24.36 3.36 -69.39
N GLU A 74 25.56 3.96 -69.32
CA GLU A 74 26.65 3.47 -68.45
C GLU A 74 26.28 3.50 -66.96
N TYR A 75 25.55 4.53 -66.52
CA TYR A 75 25.08 4.65 -65.14
C TYR A 75 24.03 3.59 -64.81
N TYR A 76 23.14 3.25 -65.75
CA TYR A 76 22.12 2.22 -65.50
C TYR A 76 22.72 0.83 -65.28
N HIS A 77 23.75 0.46 -66.05
CA HIS A 77 24.45 -0.80 -65.83
C HIS A 77 25.10 -0.84 -64.45
N TRP A 78 25.85 0.20 -64.09
CA TRP A 78 26.45 0.32 -62.75
C TRP A 78 25.41 0.30 -61.63
N MET A 79 24.27 0.97 -61.82
CA MET A 79 23.19 1.03 -60.84
C MET A 79 22.58 -0.35 -60.61
N ILE A 80 22.36 -1.13 -61.68
CA ILE A 80 21.83 -2.50 -61.61
C ILE A 80 22.83 -3.42 -60.89
N ASP A 81 24.11 -3.33 -61.23
CA ASP A 81 25.18 -4.13 -60.60
C ASP A 81 25.30 -3.83 -59.10
N ALA A 82 25.02 -2.59 -58.67
CA ALA A 82 25.06 -2.17 -57.27
C ALA A 82 23.80 -2.56 -56.46
N LEU A 83 22.70 -2.99 -57.09
CA LEU A 83 21.43 -3.27 -56.39
C LEU A 83 21.54 -4.32 -55.29
N PRO A 84 22.23 -5.47 -55.47
CA PRO A 84 22.32 -6.49 -54.43
C PRO A 84 23.04 -5.96 -53.18
N VAL A 85 24.12 -5.21 -53.38
CA VAL A 85 24.90 -4.60 -52.30
C VAL A 85 24.08 -3.53 -51.57
N ARG A 86 23.40 -2.65 -52.31
CA ARG A 86 22.53 -1.61 -51.74
C ARG A 86 21.38 -2.21 -50.94
N TYR A 87 20.75 -3.26 -51.45
CA TYR A 87 19.67 -3.98 -50.77
C TYR A 87 20.15 -4.55 -49.43
N ILE A 88 21.28 -5.26 -49.41
CA ILE A 88 21.82 -5.86 -48.18
C ILE A 88 22.13 -4.78 -47.14
N ILE A 89 22.81 -3.70 -47.54
CA ILE A 89 23.16 -2.60 -46.63
C ILE A 89 21.90 -1.92 -46.08
N GLY A 90 20.94 -1.58 -46.95
CA GLY A 90 19.69 -0.93 -46.54
C GLY A 90 18.87 -1.80 -45.60
N TRP A 91 18.76 -3.10 -45.92
CA TRP A 91 18.04 -4.06 -45.08
C TRP A 91 18.68 -4.22 -43.68
N LEU A 92 20.02 -4.28 -43.59
CA LEU A 92 20.72 -4.34 -42.32
C LEU A 92 20.50 -3.08 -41.46
N ILE A 93 20.55 -1.89 -42.08
CA ILE A 93 20.33 -0.61 -41.37
C ILE A 93 18.90 -0.52 -40.84
N ILE A 94 17.90 -0.82 -41.67
CA ILE A 94 16.48 -0.76 -41.31
C ILE A 94 16.19 -1.75 -40.18
N THR A 95 16.70 -2.99 -40.29
CA THR A 95 16.52 -4.03 -39.26
C THR A 95 17.20 -3.63 -37.95
N GLY A 96 18.42 -3.10 -38.00
CA GLY A 96 19.15 -2.62 -36.82
C GLY A 96 18.44 -1.48 -36.10
N MET A 97 17.89 -0.51 -36.85
CA MET A 97 17.11 0.59 -36.29
C MET A 97 15.82 0.10 -35.61
N GLY A 98 15.12 -0.85 -36.24
CA GLY A 98 13.95 -1.48 -35.66
C GLY A 98 14.27 -2.31 -34.41
N MET A 99 15.38 -3.06 -34.42
CA MET A 99 15.85 -3.81 -33.25
C MET A 99 16.18 -2.89 -32.07
N LYS A 100 16.89 -1.78 -32.32
CA LYS A 100 17.16 -0.76 -31.30
C LYS A 100 15.87 -0.21 -30.70
N SER A 101 14.86 0.06 -31.54
CA SER A 101 13.55 0.55 -31.07
C SER A 101 12.89 -0.45 -30.12
N LEU A 102 12.80 -1.73 -30.53
CA LEU A 102 12.23 -2.79 -29.69
C LEU A 102 12.92 -2.92 -28.33
N VAL A 103 14.26 -2.92 -28.32
CA VAL A 103 15.04 -3.01 -27.07
C VAL A 103 14.81 -1.78 -26.19
N TRP A 104 14.74 -0.58 -26.77
CA TRP A 104 14.50 0.63 -25.98
C TRP A 104 13.15 0.64 -25.28
N HIS A 105 12.11 0.18 -25.97
CA HIS A 105 10.78 0.06 -25.38
C HIS A 105 10.74 -0.99 -24.28
N GLU A 106 11.32 -2.18 -24.49
CA GLU A 106 11.36 -3.26 -23.50
C GLU A 106 12.11 -2.83 -22.23
N LEU A 107 13.22 -2.09 -22.38
CA LEU A 107 13.94 -1.49 -21.24
C LEU A 107 13.10 -0.41 -20.52
N GLY A 108 12.32 0.38 -21.26
CA GLY A 108 11.41 1.38 -20.70
C GLY A 108 10.30 0.75 -19.85
N GLU A 109 9.66 -0.29 -20.37
CA GLU A 109 8.63 -1.04 -19.66
C GLU A 109 9.19 -1.73 -18.42
N GLN A 110 10.37 -2.35 -18.51
CA GLN A 110 11.03 -2.97 -17.35
C GLN A 110 11.36 -1.93 -16.27
N ARG A 111 11.87 -0.75 -16.64
CA ARG A 111 12.13 0.34 -15.67
C ARG A 111 10.85 0.83 -15.01
N ALA A 112 9.77 0.99 -15.77
CA ALA A 112 8.47 1.39 -15.21
C ALA A 112 7.91 0.32 -14.25
N LEU A 113 8.05 -0.96 -14.60
CA LEU A 113 7.64 -2.07 -13.75
C LEU A 113 8.47 -2.13 -12.46
N MET A 114 9.80 -1.98 -12.55
CA MET A 114 10.68 -1.92 -11.39
C MET A 114 10.35 -0.72 -10.50
N ALA A 115 10.16 0.47 -11.06
CA ALA A 115 9.79 1.66 -10.30
C ALA A 115 8.44 1.50 -9.58
N ARG A 116 7.46 0.88 -10.23
CA ARG A 116 6.15 0.57 -9.62
C ARG A 116 6.29 -0.45 -8.49
N LYS A 117 7.12 -1.48 -8.67
CA LYS A 117 7.42 -2.48 -7.65
C LYS A 117 8.10 -1.82 -6.43
N ASP A 118 9.15 -1.04 -6.65
CA ASP A 118 9.86 -0.31 -5.61
C ASP A 118 8.94 0.64 -4.83
N ALA A 119 8.06 1.37 -5.54
CA ALA A 119 7.08 2.25 -4.90
C ALA A 119 6.11 1.47 -4.01
N THR A 120 5.62 0.32 -4.49
CA THR A 120 4.73 -0.55 -3.72
C THR A 120 5.42 -1.11 -2.48
N GLU A 121 6.67 -1.58 -2.61
CA GLU A 121 7.47 -2.08 -1.48
C GLU A 121 7.81 -0.98 -0.46
N ARG A 122 8.03 0.26 -0.91
CA ARG A 122 8.21 1.41 -0.01
C ARG A 122 6.93 1.71 0.76
N MET A 123 5.79 1.79 0.07
CA MET A 123 4.48 2.01 0.72
C MET A 123 4.16 0.90 1.72
N ALA A 124 4.43 -0.36 1.39
CA ALA A 124 4.24 -1.48 2.31
C ALA A 124 5.12 -1.35 3.57
N ARG A 125 6.41 -1.04 3.40
CA ARG A 125 7.33 -0.80 4.52
C ARG A 125 6.93 0.40 5.37
N GLU A 126 6.52 1.51 4.76
CA GLU A 126 6.04 2.69 5.48
C GLU A 126 4.76 2.38 6.28
N ALA A 127 3.84 1.60 5.70
CA ALA A 127 2.64 1.15 6.39
C ALA A 127 2.96 0.21 7.56
N GLU A 128 3.91 -0.70 7.40
CA GLU A 128 4.39 -1.59 8.47
C GLU A 128 5.08 -0.79 9.59
N LEU A 129 5.95 0.15 9.25
CA LEU A 129 6.59 1.06 10.22
C LEU A 129 5.55 1.93 10.94
N PHE A 130 4.54 2.42 10.23
CA PHE A 130 3.46 3.19 10.82
C PHE A 130 2.63 2.33 11.79
N LYS A 131 2.29 1.10 11.39
CA LYS A 131 1.62 0.11 12.23
C LYS A 131 2.42 -0.13 13.52
N LEU A 132 3.73 -0.37 13.39
CA LEU A 132 4.62 -0.59 14.53
C LEU A 132 4.71 0.64 15.47
N ARG A 133 4.77 1.85 14.91
CA ARG A 133 4.78 3.10 15.69
C ARG A 133 3.48 3.31 16.46
N GLN A 134 2.33 2.98 15.87
CA GLN A 134 1.03 3.09 16.52
C GLN A 134 0.86 2.06 17.65
N GLN A 135 1.41 0.86 17.48
CA GLN A 135 1.32 -0.22 18.48
C GLN A 135 1.99 0.13 19.82
N LEU A 136 3.03 0.95 19.81
CA LEU A 136 3.73 1.33 21.03
C LEU A 136 2.98 2.36 21.89
N GLN A 137 1.82 2.88 21.44
CA GLN A 137 1.05 3.91 22.14
C GLN A 137 1.94 5.00 22.78
N PRO A 138 2.69 5.78 21.98
CA PRO A 138 3.80 6.60 22.48
C PRO A 138 3.41 7.52 23.63
N HIS A 139 2.22 8.13 23.55
CA HIS A 139 1.70 9.01 24.59
C HIS A 139 1.51 8.29 25.94
N PHE A 140 0.97 7.07 25.93
CA PHE A 140 0.82 6.26 27.12
C PHE A 140 2.19 5.92 27.73
N LEU A 141 3.17 5.54 26.90
CA LEU A 141 4.53 5.25 27.36
C LEU A 141 5.21 6.47 28.00
N PHE A 142 5.16 7.63 27.34
CA PHE A 142 5.75 8.86 27.88
C PHE A 142 5.12 9.24 29.22
N ASN A 143 3.79 9.17 29.33
CA ASN A 143 3.11 9.47 30.57
C ASN A 143 3.46 8.49 31.68
N SER A 144 3.51 7.20 31.36
CA SER A 144 3.90 6.15 32.31
C SER A 144 5.32 6.37 32.84
N LEU A 145 6.27 6.68 31.97
CA LEU A 145 7.66 6.99 32.34
C LEU A 145 7.76 8.25 33.21
N ASN A 146 6.98 9.29 32.92
CA ASN A 146 6.95 10.50 33.74
C ASN A 146 6.40 10.23 35.14
N SER A 147 5.34 9.42 35.26
CA SER A 147 4.81 8.98 36.56
C SER A 147 5.85 8.15 37.33
N ILE A 148 6.56 7.23 36.67
CA ILE A 148 7.66 6.48 37.28
C ILE A 148 8.73 7.46 37.80
N ASN A 149 9.17 8.41 36.98
CA ASN A 149 10.20 9.39 37.35
C ASN A 149 9.80 10.22 38.59
N ALA A 150 8.54 10.64 38.67
CA ALA A 150 8.01 11.33 39.85
C ALA A 150 7.97 10.44 41.11
N LEU A 151 7.74 9.13 40.95
CA LEU A 151 7.68 8.18 42.06
C LEU A 151 9.06 7.73 42.55
N ILE A 152 10.10 7.72 41.71
CA ILE A 152 11.43 7.19 42.07
C ILE A 152 11.96 7.80 43.38
N MET A 153 11.82 9.12 43.55
CA MET A 153 12.34 9.82 44.72
C MET A 153 11.42 9.72 45.96
N LEU A 154 10.10 9.71 45.74
CA LEU A 154 9.11 9.83 46.83
C LEU A 154 8.57 8.48 47.30
N ARG A 155 8.44 7.51 46.39
CA ARG A 155 7.82 6.19 46.62
C ARG A 155 8.48 5.12 45.73
N PRO A 156 9.75 4.76 46.00
CA PRO A 156 10.53 3.87 45.14
C PRO A 156 9.90 2.48 44.94
N GLN A 157 9.20 1.97 45.95
CA GLN A 157 8.49 0.69 45.85
C GLN A 157 7.35 0.74 44.82
N GLN A 158 6.55 1.81 44.83
CA GLN A 158 5.48 2.02 43.83
C GLN A 158 6.05 2.24 42.42
N ALA A 159 7.20 2.93 42.31
CA ALA A 159 7.90 3.08 41.04
C ALA A 159 8.33 1.71 40.46
N ARG A 160 8.88 0.83 41.30
CA ARG A 160 9.27 -0.53 40.91
C ARG A 160 8.07 -1.35 40.44
N GLU A 161 6.97 -1.31 41.17
CA GLU A 161 5.73 -1.99 40.78
C GLU A 161 5.19 -1.46 39.44
N MET A 162 5.22 -0.14 39.23
CA MET A 162 4.80 0.47 37.97
C MET A 162 5.68 0.04 36.79
N VAL A 163 7.00 -0.11 36.98
CA VAL A 163 7.93 -0.65 35.97
C VAL A 163 7.56 -2.09 35.60
N LEU A 164 7.24 -2.94 36.59
CA LEU A 164 6.84 -4.33 36.32
C LEU A 164 5.53 -4.38 35.54
N LYS A 165 4.50 -3.63 35.97
CA LYS A 165 3.22 -3.55 35.25
C LYS A 165 3.38 -3.04 33.83
N LEU A 166 4.23 -2.04 33.61
CA LEU A 166 4.53 -1.53 32.27
C LEU A 166 5.23 -2.58 31.39
N SER A 167 6.15 -3.36 31.97
CA SER A 167 6.81 -4.47 31.27
C SER A 167 5.83 -5.58 30.87
N ASP A 168 4.93 -5.96 31.78
CA ASP A 168 3.89 -6.97 31.51
C ASP A 168 2.89 -6.49 30.46
N PHE A 169 2.48 -5.23 30.53
CA PHE A 169 1.64 -4.58 29.52
C PHE A 169 2.32 -4.58 28.14
N LEU A 170 3.58 -4.14 28.03
CA LEU A 170 4.29 -4.14 26.75
C LEU A 170 4.46 -5.54 26.17
N ARG A 171 4.84 -6.51 27.01
CA ARG A 171 4.97 -7.92 26.62
C ARG A 171 3.64 -8.49 26.14
N GLY A 172 2.55 -8.17 26.83
CA GLY A 172 1.19 -8.56 26.48
C GLY A 172 0.74 -8.00 25.13
N SER A 173 1.06 -6.72 24.85
CA SER A 173 0.73 -6.06 23.59
C SER A 173 1.40 -6.73 22.38
N ILE A 174 2.66 -7.18 22.53
CA ILE A 174 3.40 -7.84 21.45
C ILE A 174 2.89 -9.26 21.23
N LYS A 175 2.69 -10.04 22.30
CA LYS A 175 2.30 -11.47 22.19
C LYS A 175 0.92 -11.68 21.55
N ARG A 176 0.00 -10.73 21.74
CA ARG A 176 -1.40 -10.85 21.33
C ARG A 176 -1.67 -10.41 19.90
N GLU A 177 -0.66 -9.85 19.22
CA GLU A 177 -0.80 -9.42 17.82
C GLU A 177 -1.08 -10.58 16.87
N ASP A 178 -0.49 -11.75 17.13
CA ASP A 178 -0.60 -12.93 16.26
C ASP A 178 -1.82 -13.82 16.60
N GLN A 179 -2.55 -13.51 17.67
CA GLN A 179 -3.68 -14.31 18.11
C GLN A 179 -4.98 -13.83 17.44
N GLN A 180 -5.69 -14.72 16.75
CA GLN A 180 -6.98 -14.39 16.17
C GLN A 180 -8.09 -14.30 17.23
N TRP A 181 -7.98 -15.10 18.28
CA TRP A 181 -8.95 -15.23 19.38
C TRP A 181 -8.23 -15.40 20.71
N ILE A 182 -8.77 -14.76 21.75
CA ILE A 182 -8.35 -14.92 23.14
C ILE A 182 -9.58 -15.09 24.03
N SER A 183 -9.40 -15.62 25.23
CA SER A 183 -10.47 -15.64 26.23
C SER A 183 -10.76 -14.25 26.81
N LEU A 184 -11.98 -14.03 27.29
CA LEU A 184 -12.33 -12.83 28.06
C LEU A 184 -11.38 -12.64 29.25
N THR A 185 -11.05 -13.72 29.97
CA THR A 185 -10.10 -13.66 31.09
C THR A 185 -8.76 -13.09 30.68
N GLU A 186 -8.22 -13.53 29.53
CA GLU A 186 -6.98 -12.98 29.01
C GLU A 186 -7.14 -11.48 28.68
N GLU A 187 -8.19 -11.07 27.98
CA GLU A 187 -8.45 -9.65 27.67
C GLU A 187 -8.55 -8.79 28.94
N LEU A 188 -9.32 -9.24 29.94
CA LEU A 188 -9.49 -8.53 31.21
C LEU A 188 -8.17 -8.44 32.01
N GLN A 189 -7.35 -9.50 32.02
CA GLN A 189 -6.06 -9.48 32.70
C GLN A 189 -5.11 -8.42 32.10
N TYR A 190 -5.13 -8.29 30.77
CA TYR A 190 -4.33 -7.28 30.08
C TYR A 190 -4.84 -5.87 30.32
N LEU A 191 -6.17 -5.71 30.31
CA LEU A 191 -6.83 -4.47 30.62
C LEU A 191 -6.57 -4.02 32.07
N GLU A 192 -6.44 -4.97 33.00
CA GLU A 192 -6.08 -4.70 34.40
C GLU A 192 -4.68 -4.08 34.51
N TRP A 193 -3.68 -4.59 33.78
CA TRP A 193 -2.34 -3.98 33.76
C TRP A 193 -2.38 -2.54 33.23
N TYR A 194 -3.14 -2.30 32.16
CA TYR A 194 -3.35 -0.96 31.62
C TYR A 194 -4.01 -0.01 32.65
N LEU A 195 -5.13 -0.44 33.24
CA LEU A 195 -5.88 0.33 34.21
C LEU A 195 -5.05 0.63 35.46
N ASP A 196 -4.24 -0.31 35.92
CA ASP A 196 -3.38 -0.11 37.08
C ASP A 196 -2.29 0.93 36.84
N ILE A 197 -1.74 0.99 35.62
CA ILE A 197 -0.77 2.03 35.24
C ILE A 197 -1.47 3.41 35.22
N GLU A 198 -2.67 3.50 34.64
CA GLU A 198 -3.45 4.75 34.61
C GLU A 198 -3.92 5.18 36.01
N LYS A 199 -4.27 4.24 36.92
CA LYS A 199 -4.61 4.55 38.31
C LYS A 199 -3.44 5.19 39.06
N VAL A 200 -2.21 4.76 38.81
CA VAL A 200 -1.04 5.40 39.41
C VAL A 200 -0.89 6.84 38.91
N ARG A 201 -1.17 7.08 37.62
CA ARG A 201 -1.09 8.40 37.00
C ARG A 201 -2.18 9.35 37.48
N PHE A 202 -3.42 8.90 37.58
CA PHE A 202 -4.57 9.72 37.97
C PHE A 202 -4.88 9.68 39.47
N GLY A 203 -4.22 8.79 40.22
CA GLY A 203 -4.39 8.64 41.66
C GLY A 203 -5.85 8.34 42.03
N HIS A 204 -6.35 9.04 43.05
CA HIS A 204 -7.72 8.87 43.56
C HIS A 204 -8.82 9.27 42.56
N ARG A 205 -8.48 9.89 41.44
CA ARG A 205 -9.46 10.36 40.44
C ARG A 205 -9.96 9.24 39.54
N LEU A 206 -9.25 8.12 39.44
CA LEU A 206 -9.66 6.99 38.61
C LEU A 206 -9.98 5.78 39.50
N SER A 207 -11.25 5.39 39.53
CA SER A 207 -11.71 4.13 40.10
C SER A 207 -12.20 3.19 39.01
N THR A 208 -12.08 1.88 39.23
CA THR A 208 -12.50 0.87 38.26
C THR A 208 -13.22 -0.26 38.95
N GLU A 209 -14.35 -0.68 38.40
CA GLU A 209 -15.12 -1.83 38.87
C GLU A 209 -15.22 -2.84 37.74
N VAL A 210 -14.56 -3.99 37.87
CA VAL A 210 -14.57 -5.05 36.84
C VAL A 210 -15.29 -6.26 37.42
N SER A 211 -16.31 -6.73 36.70
CA SER A 211 -17.06 -7.93 37.06
C SER A 211 -17.35 -8.75 35.82
N SER A 212 -17.23 -10.07 35.94
CA SER A 212 -17.59 -11.02 34.89
C SER A 212 -18.29 -12.21 35.52
N VAL A 213 -19.31 -12.72 34.83
CA VAL A 213 -19.96 -13.98 35.18
C VAL A 213 -19.04 -15.14 34.77
N VAL A 214 -19.00 -16.22 35.55
CA VAL A 214 -18.05 -17.34 35.36
C VAL A 214 -18.13 -17.94 33.95
N GLU A 215 -19.33 -18.10 33.42
CA GLU A 215 -19.58 -18.63 32.06
C GLU A 215 -18.98 -17.73 30.96
N ALA A 216 -18.86 -16.42 31.21
CA ALA A 216 -18.31 -15.46 30.25
C ALA A 216 -16.78 -15.49 30.19
N GLN A 217 -16.11 -15.94 31.26
CA GLN A 217 -14.65 -15.89 31.40
C GLN A 217 -13.92 -16.72 30.33
N ALA A 218 -14.47 -17.88 29.96
CA ALA A 218 -13.89 -18.76 28.95
C ALA A 218 -14.32 -18.42 27.50
N MET A 219 -15.29 -17.51 27.34
CA MET A 219 -15.78 -17.12 26.01
C MET A 219 -14.68 -16.41 25.21
N GLN A 220 -14.68 -16.63 23.91
CA GLN A 220 -13.67 -16.14 22.99
C GLN A 220 -14.04 -14.76 22.44
N MET A 221 -13.02 -13.93 22.25
CA MET A 221 -13.13 -12.64 21.61
C MET A 221 -11.85 -12.25 20.84
N PRO A 222 -11.96 -11.39 19.83
CA PRO A 222 -10.78 -10.80 19.19
C PRO A 222 -9.97 -9.99 20.22
N PRO A 223 -8.63 -10.09 20.22
CA PRO A 223 -7.80 -9.41 21.22
C PRO A 223 -7.84 -7.89 21.06
N MET A 224 -7.63 -7.14 22.15
CA MET A 224 -7.55 -5.68 22.15
C MET A 224 -8.84 -4.99 21.65
N LEU A 225 -10.01 -5.53 21.99
CA LEU A 225 -11.29 -4.89 21.73
C LEU A 225 -11.71 -3.96 22.87
N LEU A 226 -11.38 -4.28 24.12
CA LEU A 226 -11.81 -3.49 25.28
C LEU A 226 -10.92 -2.27 25.52
N GLN A 227 -9.62 -2.41 25.24
CA GLN A 227 -8.66 -1.34 25.49
C GLN A 227 -9.07 0.00 24.84
N PRO A 228 -9.43 0.09 23.54
CA PRO A 228 -9.80 1.38 22.96
C PRO A 228 -11.10 1.96 23.54
N VAL A 229 -12.02 1.13 24.05
CA VAL A 229 -13.24 1.60 24.72
C VAL A 229 -12.90 2.20 26.07
N VAL A 230 -12.06 1.52 26.85
CA VAL A 230 -11.61 2.02 28.16
C VAL A 230 -10.72 3.24 28.04
N GLU A 231 -9.83 3.30 27.04
CA GLU A 231 -9.05 4.50 26.72
C GLU A 231 -9.94 5.69 26.42
N ASN A 232 -11.02 5.49 25.64
CA ASN A 232 -12.00 6.54 25.40
C ASN A 232 -12.70 6.95 26.71
N ALA A 233 -13.12 6.00 27.54
CA ALA A 233 -13.75 6.28 28.82
C ALA A 233 -12.85 7.11 29.76
N ILE A 234 -11.55 6.78 29.86
CA ILE A 234 -10.56 7.55 30.62
C ILE A 234 -10.36 8.93 29.99
N LYS A 235 -10.20 8.99 28.66
CA LYS A 235 -9.95 10.24 27.94
C LYS A 235 -11.06 11.26 28.18
N TYR A 236 -12.30 10.86 27.94
CA TYR A 236 -13.44 11.77 28.09
C TYR A 236 -13.80 11.98 29.57
N GLY A 237 -13.63 10.98 30.41
CA GLY A 237 -13.99 11.08 31.83
C GLY A 237 -13.01 11.91 32.68
N LEU A 238 -11.72 12.02 32.32
CA LEU A 238 -10.69 12.64 33.18
C LEU A 238 -9.95 13.86 32.63
N TYR A 239 -9.87 14.07 31.30
CA TYR A 239 -9.02 15.12 30.75
C TYR A 239 -9.61 16.53 30.89
N ASP A 240 -10.94 16.67 30.89
CA ASP A 240 -11.64 17.97 30.99
C ASP A 240 -12.46 18.13 32.29
N THR A 241 -12.37 17.18 33.22
CA THR A 241 -13.03 17.23 34.54
C THR A 241 -11.98 17.25 35.64
N THR A 242 -12.30 17.79 36.82
CA THR A 242 -11.47 17.67 38.04
C THR A 242 -11.97 16.57 38.98
N GLU A 243 -13.15 16.03 38.70
CA GLU A 243 -13.83 15.06 39.54
C GLU A 243 -13.21 13.67 39.42
N ALA A 244 -13.52 12.82 40.41
CA ALA A 244 -13.20 11.40 40.35
C ALA A 244 -14.24 10.69 39.49
N ILE A 245 -13.79 9.75 38.66
CA ILE A 245 -14.65 8.91 37.85
C ILE A 245 -14.52 7.45 38.25
N THR A 246 -15.60 6.70 38.03
CA THR A 246 -15.59 5.24 38.11
C THR A 246 -15.89 4.68 36.73
N ILE A 247 -14.98 3.84 36.21
CA ILE A 247 -15.22 3.07 34.99
C ILE A 247 -15.69 1.68 35.41
N THR A 248 -16.90 1.31 35.01
CA THR A 248 -17.48 0.00 35.31
C THR A 248 -17.45 -0.88 34.07
N ILE A 249 -16.94 -2.10 34.22
CA ILE A 249 -16.86 -3.13 33.17
C ILE A 249 -17.64 -4.35 33.65
N ARG A 250 -18.65 -4.75 32.89
CA ARG A 250 -19.47 -5.93 33.17
C ARG A 250 -19.46 -6.85 31.97
N ALA A 251 -19.24 -8.12 32.19
CA ALA A 251 -19.28 -9.12 31.13
C ALA A 251 -20.18 -10.31 31.51
N TRP A 252 -21.05 -10.71 30.60
CA TRP A 252 -21.96 -11.84 30.79
C TRP A 252 -22.22 -12.58 29.47
N LYS A 253 -22.66 -13.83 29.59
CA LYS A 253 -23.18 -14.61 28.47
C LYS A 253 -24.68 -14.32 28.33
N GLU A 254 -25.13 -14.00 27.13
CA GLU A 254 -26.54 -13.96 26.77
C GLU A 254 -26.71 -14.69 25.43
N ASP A 255 -27.50 -15.76 25.42
CA ASP A 255 -27.53 -16.73 24.31
C ASP A 255 -26.11 -17.16 23.91
N GLU A 256 -25.75 -17.13 22.62
CA GLU A 256 -24.39 -17.44 22.14
C GLU A 256 -23.54 -16.18 21.91
N LEU A 257 -23.87 -15.09 22.61
CA LEU A 257 -23.13 -13.83 22.58
C LEU A 257 -22.42 -13.58 23.91
N LEU A 258 -21.13 -13.25 23.83
CA LEU A 258 -20.43 -12.59 24.92
C LEU A 258 -20.80 -11.12 24.87
N LYS A 259 -21.49 -10.63 25.90
CA LYS A 259 -21.82 -9.22 26.06
C LYS A 259 -20.85 -8.58 27.05
N ILE A 260 -20.29 -7.44 26.65
CA ILE A 260 -19.38 -6.66 27.48
C ILE A 260 -19.86 -5.22 27.47
N GLU A 261 -20.19 -4.72 28.66
CA GLU A 261 -20.64 -3.37 28.89
C GLU A 261 -19.55 -2.57 29.59
N VAL A 262 -19.23 -1.41 29.04
CA VAL A 262 -18.35 -0.42 29.65
C VAL A 262 -19.14 0.84 29.92
N ARG A 263 -19.18 1.29 31.17
CA ARG A 263 -19.85 2.52 31.62
C ARG A 263 -18.85 3.52 32.16
N ASN A 264 -19.02 4.78 31.80
CA ASN A 264 -18.26 5.89 32.37
C ASN A 264 -19.12 7.15 32.53
N PRO A 265 -18.80 8.02 33.50
CA PRO A 265 -19.41 9.34 33.59
C PRO A 265 -19.20 10.15 32.30
N PHE A 266 -20.23 10.92 31.93
CA PHE A 266 -20.31 11.69 30.71
C PHE A 266 -20.96 13.04 31.00
N ASP A 267 -20.31 14.13 30.62
CA ASP A 267 -20.88 15.48 30.72
C ASP A 267 -21.27 15.98 29.31
N PRO A 268 -22.57 16.12 29.00
CA PRO A 268 -23.04 16.59 27.69
C PRO A 268 -22.57 18.00 27.32
N VAL A 269 -22.24 18.84 28.31
CA VAL A 269 -21.86 20.25 28.13
C VAL A 269 -20.37 20.36 27.83
N LEU A 270 -19.53 19.62 28.56
CA LEU A 270 -18.07 19.59 28.37
C LEU A 270 -17.66 18.75 27.16
N GLN A 271 -18.43 17.71 26.83
CA GLN A 271 -18.12 16.73 25.80
C GLN A 271 -18.98 16.95 24.55
N GLN A 272 -18.90 18.13 23.94
CA GLN A 272 -19.46 18.32 22.59
C GLN A 272 -18.80 17.36 21.59
N PRO A 273 -19.51 16.86 20.56
CA PRO A 273 -19.00 15.86 19.61
C PRO A 273 -17.80 16.32 18.74
N HIS A 274 -17.26 17.52 18.96
CA HIS A 274 -16.28 18.16 18.08
C HIS A 274 -14.79 17.94 18.44
N ARG A 275 -14.46 17.22 19.52
CA ARG A 275 -13.03 17.01 19.93
C ARG A 275 -12.52 15.57 19.92
N GLY A 276 -13.35 14.61 19.53
CA GLY A 276 -12.96 13.21 19.34
C GLY A 276 -13.01 12.81 17.88
N THR A 277 -11.95 12.22 17.32
CA THR A 277 -11.91 11.77 15.91
C THR A 277 -12.90 10.63 15.58
N GLY A 278 -13.70 10.16 16.54
CA GLY A 278 -14.58 8.98 16.39
C GLY A 278 -13.81 7.69 16.05
N PHE A 279 -12.48 7.73 16.05
CA PHE A 279 -11.61 6.76 15.38
C PHE A 279 -11.55 5.42 16.13
N GLY A 280 -11.59 5.44 17.46
CA GLY A 280 -11.54 4.22 18.28
C GLY A 280 -12.79 3.35 18.11
N LEU A 281 -13.98 3.92 18.36
CA LEU A 281 -15.24 3.19 18.23
C LEU A 281 -15.57 2.83 16.78
N SER A 282 -15.24 3.69 15.80
CA SER A 282 -15.42 3.36 14.39
C SER A 282 -14.50 2.21 13.94
N SER A 283 -13.27 2.14 14.46
CA SER A 283 -12.35 1.03 14.21
C SER A 283 -12.87 -0.28 14.81
N ILE A 284 -13.41 -0.24 16.03
CA ILE A 284 -14.05 -1.42 16.66
C ILE A 284 -15.24 -1.89 15.82
N ARG A 285 -16.14 -0.97 15.45
CA ARG A 285 -17.30 -1.29 14.61
C ARG A 285 -16.89 -1.93 13.30
N ARG A 286 -15.88 -1.35 12.62
CA ARG A 286 -15.35 -1.88 11.37
C ARG A 286 -14.74 -3.26 11.55
N ARG A 287 -13.98 -3.49 12.63
CA ARG A 287 -13.37 -4.79 12.93
C ARG A 287 -14.42 -5.86 13.19
N LEU A 288 -15.44 -5.56 13.99
CA LEU A 288 -16.56 -6.48 14.25
C LEU A 288 -17.32 -6.79 12.95
N TYR A 289 -17.56 -5.79 12.09
CA TYR A 289 -18.17 -6.02 10.78
C TYR A 289 -17.32 -6.93 9.88
N LEU A 290 -16.00 -6.75 9.84
CA LEU A 290 -15.12 -7.59 9.03
C LEU A 290 -15.06 -9.05 9.52
N LEU A 291 -15.24 -9.28 10.82
CA LEU A 291 -15.19 -10.63 11.39
C LEU A 291 -16.53 -11.36 11.33
N PHE A 292 -17.65 -10.64 11.45
CA PHE A 292 -18.98 -11.24 11.63
C PHE A 292 -20.03 -10.78 10.61
N ALA A 293 -19.68 -9.87 9.69
CA ALA A 293 -20.61 -9.26 8.72
C ALA A 293 -21.87 -8.61 9.35
N ARG A 294 -21.77 -8.18 10.61
CA ARG A 294 -22.87 -7.62 11.40
C ARG A 294 -22.59 -6.21 11.89
N ASN A 295 -23.64 -5.38 11.92
CA ASN A 295 -23.57 -3.97 12.33
C ASN A 295 -24.15 -3.72 13.74
N ASP A 296 -24.83 -4.71 14.32
CA ASP A 296 -25.53 -4.64 15.61
C ASP A 296 -24.66 -5.06 16.82
N LEU A 297 -23.36 -5.27 16.58
CA LEU A 297 -22.41 -5.79 17.56
C LEU A 297 -21.76 -4.72 18.44
N LEU A 298 -22.00 -3.43 18.16
CA LEU A 298 -21.52 -2.31 18.96
C LEU A 298 -22.63 -1.27 19.10
N GLU A 299 -23.09 -1.08 20.33
CA GLU A 299 -24.11 -0.10 20.69
C GLU A 299 -23.53 0.90 21.68
N THR A 300 -23.92 2.17 21.54
CA THR A 300 -23.47 3.25 22.43
C THR A 300 -24.66 4.10 22.82
N GLN A 301 -24.75 4.46 24.09
CA GLN A 301 -25.84 5.25 24.62
C GLN A 301 -25.33 6.20 25.69
N ALA A 302 -25.90 7.41 25.73
CA ALA A 302 -25.67 8.38 26.80
C ALA A 302 -27.01 8.67 27.48
N ILE A 303 -27.19 8.22 28.72
CA ILE A 303 -28.37 8.50 29.55
C ILE A 303 -27.88 8.93 30.93
N ASP A 304 -28.51 9.93 31.54
CA ASP A 304 -28.29 10.36 32.92
C ASP A 304 -26.81 10.60 33.26
N ASN A 305 -26.08 11.29 32.35
CA ASN A 305 -24.65 11.55 32.48
C ASN A 305 -23.77 10.29 32.58
N ILE A 306 -24.24 9.16 32.04
CA ILE A 306 -23.48 7.92 31.90
C ILE A 306 -23.41 7.57 30.42
N TYR A 307 -22.18 7.46 29.91
CA TYR A 307 -21.92 6.89 28.60
C TYR A 307 -21.71 5.38 28.75
N THR A 308 -22.52 4.61 28.02
CA THR A 308 -22.50 3.15 28.01
C THR A 308 -22.12 2.67 26.62
N THR A 309 -21.10 1.82 26.54
CA THR A 309 -20.72 1.09 25.33
C THR A 309 -20.98 -0.40 25.55
N LEU A 310 -21.83 -0.99 24.71
CA LEU A 310 -22.12 -2.42 24.72
C LEU A 310 -21.49 -3.07 23.49
N ILE A 311 -20.59 -4.03 23.72
CA ILE A 311 -20.00 -4.88 22.70
C ILE A 311 -20.66 -6.25 22.78
N LYS A 312 -21.04 -6.81 21.63
CA LYS A 312 -21.57 -8.18 21.51
C LYS A 312 -20.60 -8.98 20.63
N VAL A 313 -20.10 -10.10 21.13
CA VAL A 313 -19.16 -10.96 20.39
C VAL A 313 -19.77 -12.35 20.19
N PRO A 314 -20.14 -12.71 18.94
CA PRO A 314 -20.54 -14.07 18.60
C PRO A 314 -19.43 -15.09 18.88
N GLN A 315 -19.79 -16.24 19.45
CA GLN A 315 -18.83 -17.29 19.74
C GLN A 315 -18.47 -18.09 18.48
N PRO A 316 -17.18 -18.41 18.25
CA PRO A 316 -16.70 -19.06 17.03
C PRO A 316 -17.24 -20.48 16.79
N ASN A 317 -17.85 -21.12 17.80
CA ASN A 317 -18.51 -22.43 17.65
C ASN A 317 -19.97 -22.34 17.15
N ASP A 318 -20.48 -21.13 16.88
CA ASP A 318 -21.82 -20.95 16.35
C ASP A 318 -21.86 -21.29 14.84
N LYS A 319 -22.38 -22.49 14.54
CA LYS A 319 -22.60 -22.99 13.16
C LYS A 319 -23.68 -22.22 12.39
N SER A 320 -24.21 -21.11 12.92
CA SER A 320 -25.30 -20.36 12.29
C SER A 320 -24.86 -19.26 11.28
N SER A 321 -23.56 -18.99 11.11
CA SER A 321 -23.08 -17.92 10.22
C SER A 321 -22.71 -18.33 8.78
N ASN A 322 -22.97 -19.58 8.38
CA ASN A 322 -22.89 -20.00 6.98
C ASN A 322 -24.27 -19.92 6.31
N HIS A 323 -24.79 -18.72 6.07
CA HIS A 323 -25.87 -18.50 5.10
C HIS A 323 -25.69 -17.20 4.33
#